data_AF-A0A2T3JKE7-F1
#
_entry.id   AF-A0A2T3JKE7-F1
#
_cell.length_a   1.000
_cell.length_b   1.000
_cell.length_c   1.000
_cell.angle_alpha   90.00
_cell.angle_beta   90.00
_cell.angle_gamma   90.00
#
_symmetry.space_group_name_H-M   'P 1'
#
loop_
_entity.id
_entity.type
_entity.pdbx_description
1 polymer ?
#
loop_
_entity_poly.entity_id
_entity_poly.type
_entity_poly.pdbx_seq_one_letter_code
_entity_poly.pdbx_strand_id
1 'polypeptide(L)'
;MDKPVLKDALKIFDCFESVKSRSMFGGFGIFAGETMFALVVNDKLHLRANADNEEEFKKSGLEPYVYKKRGFPVVTKHYAIPDEWWNDTTKIILQAQGSLTAAEKDKEAKSNTGPNRIKDLPNLRLANERMLKKAGICTIDDLFDAGALRAYQALQDNHQNSLSIELLWALEGAISGQHWSVITEQRRTELLSALS
;
A
#
# COMPACT_ATOMS: atom_id res chain seq x y z
N MET A 1 -21.14 -15.76 12.45
CA MET A 1 -20.09 -16.41 13.25
C MET A 1 -19.51 -15.36 14.15
N ASP A 2 -19.70 -15.52 15.46
CA ASP A 2 -18.93 -14.75 16.43
C ASP A 2 -17.45 -14.90 16.12
N LYS A 3 -16.71 -13.78 16.15
CA LYS A 3 -15.27 -13.75 15.94
C LYS A 3 -14.63 -13.45 17.29
N PRO A 4 -14.54 -14.45 18.20
CA PRO A 4 -14.13 -14.23 19.58
C PRO A 4 -12.79 -13.50 19.64
N VAL A 5 -11.82 -13.93 18.82
CA VAL A 5 -10.48 -13.34 18.75
C VAL A 5 -10.50 -11.85 18.40
N LEU A 6 -11.36 -11.39 17.49
CA LEU A 6 -11.45 -9.96 17.16
C LEU A 6 -12.03 -9.17 18.33
N LYS A 7 -13.09 -9.68 18.95
CA LYS A 7 -13.75 -9.03 20.09
C LYS A 7 -12.79 -8.92 21.28
N ASP A 8 -12.07 -10.00 21.57
CA ASP A 8 -11.12 -10.07 22.68
C ASP A 8 -9.90 -9.18 22.41
N ALA A 9 -9.37 -9.18 21.18
CA ALA A 9 -8.30 -8.27 20.78
C ALA A 9 -8.71 -6.80 20.94
N LEU A 10 -9.91 -6.42 20.46
CA LEU A 10 -10.41 -5.05 20.61
C LEU A 10 -10.55 -4.65 22.08
N LYS A 11 -10.99 -5.58 22.94
CA LYS A 11 -11.10 -5.33 24.38
C LYS A 11 -9.72 -5.15 25.04
N ILE A 12 -8.72 -5.94 24.66
CA ILE A 12 -7.34 -5.79 25.17
C ILE A 12 -6.76 -4.43 24.77
N PHE A 13 -7.03 -3.97 23.55
CA PHE A 13 -6.47 -2.74 23.01
C PHE A 13 -7.27 -1.47 23.35
N ASP A 14 -8.34 -1.55 24.14
CA ASP A 14 -9.14 -0.38 24.54
C ASP A 14 -8.34 0.66 25.35
N CYS A 15 -7.16 0.29 25.83
CA CYS A 15 -6.18 1.19 26.44
C CYS A 15 -5.47 2.13 25.44
N PHE A 16 -5.55 1.87 24.13
CA PHE A 16 -5.03 2.75 23.09
C PHE A 16 -6.09 3.74 22.61
N GLU A 17 -5.65 4.88 22.09
CA GLU A 17 -6.57 5.93 21.66
C GLU A 17 -7.35 5.53 20.40
N SER A 18 -8.69 5.67 20.46
CA SER A 18 -9.59 5.55 19.30
C SER A 18 -9.45 4.23 18.51
N VAL A 19 -9.43 3.09 19.22
CA VAL A 19 -9.27 1.78 18.56
C VAL A 19 -10.48 1.41 17.71
N LYS A 20 -10.22 1.07 16.45
CA LYS A 20 -11.24 0.66 15.46
C LYS A 20 -10.76 -0.53 14.65
N SER A 21 -11.70 -1.29 14.11
CA SER A 21 -11.41 -2.34 13.13
C SER A 21 -12.08 -2.09 11.79
N ARG A 22 -11.46 -2.57 10.70
CA ARG A 22 -12.03 -2.59 9.34
C ARG A 22 -11.48 -3.73 8.51
N SER A 23 -12.20 -4.12 7.46
CA SER A 23 -11.79 -5.19 6.55
C SER A 23 -10.43 -4.89 5.89
N MET A 24 -9.43 -5.73 6.15
CA MET A 24 -8.08 -5.63 5.60
C MET A 24 -7.51 -7.03 5.33
N PHE A 25 -6.93 -7.22 4.14
CA PHE A 25 -6.18 -8.44 3.79
C PHE A 25 -6.95 -9.76 4.02
N GLY A 26 -8.27 -9.75 3.82
CA GLY A 26 -9.14 -10.93 4.06
C GLY A 26 -9.55 -11.15 5.51
N GLY A 27 -9.07 -10.32 6.44
CA GLY A 27 -9.45 -10.29 7.86
C GLY A 27 -9.84 -8.89 8.33
N PHE A 28 -9.52 -8.57 9.59
CA PHE A 28 -9.82 -7.28 10.22
C PHE A 28 -8.53 -6.62 10.68
N GLY A 29 -8.17 -5.51 10.04
CA GLY A 29 -7.11 -4.67 10.55
C GLY A 29 -7.61 -3.89 11.76
N ILE A 30 -6.78 -3.81 12.80
CA ILE A 30 -7.02 -3.04 14.01
C ILE A 30 -6.12 -1.80 13.96
N PHE A 31 -6.74 -0.66 14.24
CA PHE A 31 -6.17 0.68 14.09
C PHE A 31 -6.32 1.44 15.39
N ALA A 32 -5.28 2.18 15.77
CA ALA A 32 -5.38 3.28 16.73
C ALA A 32 -5.29 4.59 15.92
N GLY A 33 -6.33 5.42 15.98
CA GLY A 33 -6.50 6.52 15.04
C GLY A 33 -6.49 6.05 13.57
N GLU A 34 -5.47 6.45 12.81
CA GLU A 34 -5.27 6.05 11.41
C GLU A 34 -4.20 4.96 11.22
N THR A 35 -3.51 4.56 12.29
CA THR A 35 -2.35 3.68 12.19
C THR A 35 -2.73 2.23 12.45
N MET A 36 -2.52 1.38 11.44
CA MET A 36 -2.70 -0.07 11.58
C MET A 36 -1.51 -0.69 12.31
N PHE A 37 -1.77 -1.36 13.42
CA PHE A 37 -0.77 -2.05 14.23
C PHE A 37 -1.04 -3.55 14.41
N ALA A 38 -2.28 -4.01 14.18
CA ALA A 38 -2.63 -5.42 14.30
C ALA A 38 -3.62 -5.89 13.23
N LEU A 39 -3.69 -7.21 13.04
CA LEU A 39 -4.57 -7.88 12.08
C LEU A 39 -5.15 -9.15 12.71
N VAL A 40 -6.48 -9.31 12.64
CA VAL A 40 -7.15 -10.56 13.00
C VAL A 40 -7.57 -11.27 11.72
N VAL A 41 -6.96 -12.42 11.46
CA VAL A 41 -7.22 -13.25 10.28
C VAL A 41 -6.92 -14.71 10.61
N ASN A 42 -7.62 -15.65 9.97
CA ASN A 42 -7.48 -17.09 10.26
C ASN A 42 -7.61 -17.42 11.76
N ASP A 43 -8.52 -16.73 12.45
CA ASP A 43 -8.76 -16.86 13.89
C ASP A 43 -7.51 -16.63 14.77
N LYS A 44 -6.57 -15.80 14.30
CA LYS A 44 -5.36 -15.43 15.03
C LYS A 44 -5.17 -13.93 15.05
N LEU A 45 -4.69 -13.43 16.18
CA LEU A 45 -4.17 -12.08 16.31
C LEU A 45 -2.75 -12.03 15.76
N HIS A 46 -2.52 -11.08 14.87
CA HIS A 46 -1.21 -10.81 14.31
C HIS A 46 -0.80 -9.38 14.67
N LEU A 47 0.43 -9.18 15.11
CA LEU A 47 1.00 -7.86 15.32
C LEU A 47 1.86 -7.47 14.12
N ARG A 48 1.87 -6.18 13.79
CA ARG A 48 2.72 -5.65 12.73
C ARG A 48 4.17 -5.62 13.22
N ALA A 49 5.07 -6.30 12.51
CA ALA A 49 6.50 -6.18 12.72
C ALA A 49 6.99 -4.77 12.37
N ASN A 50 8.04 -4.36 13.05
CA ASN A 50 8.72 -3.10 12.84
C ASN A 50 10.10 -3.30 12.21
N ALA A 51 10.77 -2.21 11.85
CA ALA A 51 12.09 -2.26 11.23
C ALA A 51 13.13 -2.98 12.10
N ASP A 52 12.99 -2.93 13.43
CA ASP A 52 13.96 -3.46 14.37
C ASP A 52 13.84 -4.99 14.53
N ASN A 53 12.63 -5.55 14.42
CA ASN A 53 12.36 -6.97 14.71
C ASN A 53 11.93 -7.81 13.50
N GLU A 54 11.62 -7.19 12.35
CA GLU A 54 11.15 -7.94 11.17
C GLU A 54 12.19 -8.96 10.67
N GLU A 55 13.48 -8.59 10.67
CA GLU A 55 14.55 -9.52 10.28
C GLU A 55 14.73 -10.65 11.30
N GLU A 56 14.63 -10.34 12.59
CA GLU A 56 14.78 -11.33 13.65
C GLU A 56 13.66 -12.37 13.60
N PHE A 57 12.42 -11.94 13.35
CA PHE A 57 11.28 -12.83 13.18
C PHE A 57 11.49 -13.77 11.98
N LYS A 58 11.95 -13.25 10.84
CA LYS A 58 12.28 -14.07 9.67
C LYS A 58 13.41 -15.05 9.97
N LYS A 59 14.48 -14.61 10.64
CA LYS A 59 15.63 -15.47 11.03
C LYS A 59 15.21 -16.57 12.01
N SER A 60 14.20 -16.31 12.84
CA SER A 60 13.62 -17.28 13.79
C SER A 60 12.59 -18.23 13.15
N GLY A 61 12.39 -18.16 11.82
CA GLY A 61 11.43 -19.00 11.12
C GLY A 61 9.97 -18.59 11.30
N LEU A 62 9.70 -17.39 11.82
CA LEU A 62 8.35 -16.84 11.83
C LEU A 62 8.03 -16.29 10.44
N GLU A 63 6.85 -16.64 9.93
CA GLU A 63 6.40 -16.23 8.60
C GLU A 63 5.34 -15.13 8.71
N PRO A 64 5.44 -14.08 7.88
CA PRO A 64 4.39 -13.08 7.80
C PRO A 64 3.12 -13.66 7.18
N TYR A 65 1.98 -13.11 7.54
CA TYR A 65 0.73 -13.43 6.87
C TYR A 65 0.78 -13.00 5.40
N VAL A 66 0.51 -13.94 4.49
CA VAL A 66 0.45 -13.73 3.04
C VAL A 66 -1.01 -13.74 2.58
N TYR A 67 -1.51 -12.56 2.20
CA TYR A 67 -2.86 -12.42 1.65
C TYR A 67 -2.87 -12.72 0.15
N LYS A 68 -3.79 -13.56 -0.32
CA LYS A 68 -3.96 -13.82 -1.76
C LYS A 68 -5.15 -13.06 -2.31
N LYS A 69 -4.92 -12.19 -3.30
CA LYS A 69 -5.99 -11.48 -4.02
C LYS A 69 -5.95 -11.85 -5.49
N ARG A 70 -6.99 -12.57 -5.97
CA ARG A 70 -7.10 -13.05 -7.36
C ARG A 70 -5.84 -13.78 -7.83
N GLY A 71 -5.34 -14.71 -7.00
CA GLY A 71 -4.13 -15.49 -7.29
C GLY A 71 -2.79 -14.78 -7.00
N PHE A 72 -2.77 -13.45 -6.82
CA PHE A 72 -1.54 -12.72 -6.52
C PHE A 72 -1.27 -12.66 -5.01
N PRO A 73 -0.07 -13.06 -4.54
CA PRO A 73 0.31 -12.95 -3.14
C PRO A 73 0.67 -11.50 -2.77
N VAL A 74 0.22 -11.09 -1.60
CA VAL A 74 0.56 -9.83 -0.91
C VAL A 74 1.14 -10.23 0.44
N VAL A 75 2.47 -10.24 0.52
CA VAL A 75 3.19 -10.47 1.79
C VAL A 75 2.96 -9.25 2.68
N THR A 76 2.38 -9.46 3.85
CA THR A 76 2.14 -8.38 4.81
C THR A 76 3.29 -8.27 5.81
N LYS A 77 3.26 -7.26 6.69
CA LYS A 77 4.17 -7.16 7.83
C LYS A 77 3.58 -7.75 9.12
N HIS A 78 2.50 -8.54 9.06
CA HIS A 78 1.80 -9.01 10.24
C HIS A 78 2.16 -10.46 10.56
N TYR A 79 2.60 -10.71 11.79
CA TYR A 79 3.02 -12.03 12.27
C TYR A 79 2.07 -12.48 13.37
N ALA A 80 1.62 -13.74 13.30
CA ALA A 80 0.74 -14.30 14.31
C ALA A 80 1.46 -14.33 15.66
N ILE A 81 0.80 -13.86 16.70
CA ILE A 81 1.34 -14.03 18.06
C ILE A 81 1.17 -15.50 18.49
N PRO A 82 2.07 -16.03 19.34
CA PRO A 82 1.88 -17.34 19.96
C PRO A 82 0.61 -17.39 20.81
N ASP A 83 -0.08 -18.53 20.82
CA ASP A 83 -1.37 -18.69 21.53
C ASP A 83 -1.18 -18.53 23.05
N GLU A 84 0.01 -18.85 23.57
CA GLU A 84 0.34 -18.73 25.00
C GLU A 84 0.30 -17.28 25.50
N TRP A 85 0.46 -16.30 24.59
CA TRP A 85 0.42 -14.89 24.96
C TRP A 85 -0.98 -14.44 25.41
N TRP A 86 -2.04 -15.15 25.04
CA TRP A 86 -3.40 -14.84 25.51
C TRP A 86 -3.57 -15.03 27.01
N ASN A 87 -2.68 -15.80 27.65
CA ASN A 87 -2.64 -15.95 29.11
C ASN A 87 -1.95 -14.76 29.82
N ASP A 88 -1.27 -13.89 29.06
CA ASP A 88 -0.58 -12.69 29.55
C ASP A 88 -0.90 -11.49 28.65
N THR A 89 -2.05 -10.88 28.91
CA THR A 89 -2.53 -9.72 28.15
C THR A 89 -1.59 -8.52 28.24
N THR A 90 -0.84 -8.36 29.35
CA THR A 90 0.15 -7.29 29.51
C THR A 90 1.25 -7.41 28.47
N LYS A 91 1.72 -8.63 28.19
CA LYS A 91 2.70 -8.88 27.13
C LYS A 91 2.16 -8.50 25.75
N ILE A 92 0.91 -8.84 25.45
CA ILE A 92 0.25 -8.46 24.18
C ILE A 92 0.21 -6.94 24.04
N ILE A 93 -0.21 -6.21 25.09
CA ILE A 93 -0.29 -4.75 25.08
C ILE A 93 1.09 -4.13 24.87
N LEU A 94 2.12 -4.60 25.58
CA LEU A 94 3.49 -4.09 25.43
C LEU A 94 4.01 -4.23 23.99
N GLN A 95 3.81 -5.41 23.39
CA GLN A 95 4.25 -5.68 22.03
C GLN A 95 3.43 -4.90 20.99
N ALA A 96 2.12 -4.75 21.22
CA ALA A 96 1.26 -3.94 20.37
C ALA A 96 1.61 -2.44 20.44
N GLN A 97 2.00 -1.93 21.61
CA GLN A 97 2.50 -0.56 21.76
C GLN A 97 3.77 -0.34 20.92
N GLY A 98 4.73 -1.26 21.00
CA GLY A 98 5.94 -1.20 20.17
C GLY A 98 5.63 -1.27 18.67
N SER A 99 4.64 -2.08 18.29
CA SER A 99 4.13 -2.17 16.91
C SER A 99 3.50 -0.87 16.44
N LEU A 100 2.65 -0.25 17.27
CA LEU A 100 1.98 1.02 16.97
C LEU A 100 2.99 2.15 16.80
N THR A 101 3.89 2.35 17.78
CA THR A 101 4.90 3.42 17.72
C THR A 101 5.80 3.29 16.50
N ALA A 102 6.22 2.07 16.14
CA ALA A 102 6.99 1.88 14.93
C ALA A 102 6.17 2.10 13.64
N ALA A 103 4.89 1.71 13.65
CA ALA A 103 3.99 1.95 12.52
C ALA A 103 3.72 3.45 12.29
N GLU A 104 3.71 4.26 13.35
CA GLU A 104 3.63 5.72 13.30
C GLU A 104 4.90 6.32 12.73
N LYS A 105 6.08 5.92 13.22
CA LYS A 105 7.38 6.32 12.65
C LYS A 105 7.50 5.97 11.16
N ASP A 106 7.08 4.77 10.76
CA ASP A 106 7.00 4.34 9.36
C ASP A 106 6.10 5.27 8.52
N LYS A 107 5.00 5.75 9.10
CA LYS A 107 4.05 6.65 8.43
C LYS A 107 4.65 8.04 8.26
N GLU A 108 5.26 8.58 9.31
CA GLU A 108 5.94 9.89 9.32
C GLU A 108 7.14 9.93 8.36
N ALA A 109 7.98 8.89 8.38
CA ALA A 109 9.09 8.78 7.44
C ALA A 109 8.62 8.79 5.99
N LYS A 110 7.51 8.09 5.69
CA LYS A 110 6.91 8.06 4.35
C LYS A 110 6.26 9.37 3.94
N SER A 111 5.66 10.11 4.88
CA SER A 111 5.08 11.42 4.55
C SER A 111 6.14 12.48 4.31
N ASN A 112 7.32 12.35 4.92
CA ASN A 112 8.42 13.30 4.77
C ASN A 112 9.26 13.07 3.49
N THR A 113 9.17 11.88 2.89
CA THR A 113 9.77 11.61 1.57
C THR A 113 8.77 11.91 0.47
N GLY A 114 9.22 12.53 -0.62
CA GLY A 114 8.41 12.69 -1.84
C GLY A 114 7.94 11.34 -2.42
N PRO A 115 7.12 11.36 -3.49
CA PRO A 115 6.69 10.13 -4.13
C PRO A 115 7.90 9.33 -4.61
N ASN A 116 8.05 8.10 -4.13
CA ASN A 116 9.15 7.20 -4.52
C ASN A 116 8.74 6.17 -5.58
N ARG A 117 7.46 6.15 -5.98
CA ARG A 117 6.92 5.23 -6.98
C ARG A 117 5.98 5.93 -7.92
N ILE A 118 5.90 5.45 -9.16
CA ILE A 118 4.99 5.96 -10.20
C ILE A 118 3.54 6.03 -9.70
N LYS A 119 3.07 5.00 -8.97
CA LYS A 119 1.70 4.97 -8.44
C LYS A 119 1.39 6.06 -7.40
N ASP A 120 2.41 6.73 -6.87
CA ASP A 120 2.31 7.79 -5.86
C ASP A 120 2.30 9.19 -6.51
N LEU A 121 2.54 9.27 -7.83
CA LEU A 121 2.36 10.50 -8.61
C LEU A 121 0.86 10.82 -8.80
N PRO A 122 0.50 12.11 -9.02
CA PRO A 122 -0.87 12.50 -9.31
C PRO A 122 -1.48 11.69 -10.45
N ASN A 123 -2.78 11.39 -10.36
CA ASN A 123 -3.56 10.70 -11.40
C ASN A 123 -3.17 9.23 -11.66
N LEU A 124 -2.06 8.75 -11.12
CA LEU A 124 -1.57 7.39 -11.33
C LEU A 124 -2.01 6.44 -10.22
N ARG A 125 -2.16 5.17 -10.60
CA ARG A 125 -2.54 4.08 -9.69
C ARG A 125 -1.60 2.91 -9.90
N LEU A 126 -1.62 1.96 -8.96
CA LEU A 126 -0.84 0.71 -9.06
C LEU A 126 -1.08 -0.05 -10.38
N ALA A 127 -2.28 0.04 -10.95
CA ALA A 127 -2.57 -0.55 -12.27
C ALA A 127 -1.71 0.09 -13.37
N ASN A 128 -1.64 1.43 -13.40
CA ASN A 128 -0.85 2.19 -14.36
C ASN A 128 0.65 1.86 -14.20
N GLU A 129 1.16 1.84 -12.98
CA GLU A 129 2.55 1.45 -12.69
C GLU A 129 2.89 0.04 -13.21
N ARG A 130 1.97 -0.93 -13.05
CA ARG A 130 2.17 -2.28 -13.58
C ARG A 130 2.21 -2.32 -15.10
N MET A 131 1.36 -1.53 -15.76
CA MET A 131 1.36 -1.43 -17.22
C MET A 131 2.65 -0.77 -17.71
N LEU A 132 3.05 0.34 -17.09
CA LEU A 132 4.29 1.06 -17.41
C LEU A 132 5.52 0.15 -17.22
N LYS A 133 5.57 -0.60 -16.12
CA LYS A 133 6.65 -1.56 -15.87
C LYS A 133 6.74 -2.65 -16.94
N LYS A 134 5.60 -3.13 -17.45
CA LYS A 134 5.58 -4.07 -18.58
C LYS A 134 6.05 -3.44 -19.88
N ALA A 135 5.82 -2.14 -20.05
CA ALA A 135 6.30 -1.34 -21.18
C ALA A 135 7.74 -0.81 -20.98
N GLY A 136 8.47 -1.27 -19.96
CA GLY A 136 9.86 -0.89 -19.72
C GLY A 136 10.08 0.35 -18.85
N ILE A 137 9.02 1.07 -18.46
CA ILE A 137 9.08 2.27 -17.60
C ILE A 137 8.92 1.82 -16.15
N CYS A 138 10.03 1.69 -15.44
CA CYS A 138 10.07 1.05 -14.12
C CYS A 138 10.14 2.05 -12.97
N THR A 139 10.69 3.24 -13.19
CA THR A 139 10.94 4.26 -12.17
C THR A 139 10.23 5.58 -12.47
N ILE A 140 10.21 6.49 -11.49
CA ILE A 140 9.74 7.86 -11.72
C ILE A 140 10.63 8.54 -12.75
N ASP A 141 11.96 8.43 -12.61
CA ASP A 141 12.91 9.03 -13.53
C ASP A 141 12.70 8.54 -14.97
N ASP A 142 12.49 7.23 -15.18
CA ASP A 142 12.17 6.67 -16.50
C ASP A 142 10.92 7.34 -17.12
N LEU A 143 9.90 7.62 -16.30
CA LEU A 143 8.66 8.25 -16.76
C LEU A 143 8.90 9.73 -17.12
N PHE A 144 9.68 10.45 -16.34
CA PHE A 144 10.05 11.84 -16.62
C PHE A 144 10.90 11.94 -17.90
N ASP A 145 11.87 11.05 -18.05
CA ASP A 145 12.76 10.98 -19.23
C ASP A 145 11.99 10.60 -20.50
N ALA A 146 11.06 9.65 -20.40
CA ALA A 146 10.20 9.27 -21.53
C ALA A 146 9.23 10.40 -21.91
N GLY A 147 8.65 11.07 -20.91
CA GLY A 147 7.56 12.03 -21.10
C GLY A 147 6.21 11.34 -21.34
N ALA A 148 5.11 12.11 -21.24
CA ALA A 148 3.75 11.57 -21.29
C ALA A 148 3.43 10.86 -22.61
N LEU A 149 3.85 11.44 -23.74
CA LEU A 149 3.54 10.93 -25.07
C LEU A 149 4.22 9.57 -25.33
N ARG A 150 5.53 9.47 -25.12
CA ARG A 150 6.27 8.21 -25.33
C ARG A 150 5.83 7.14 -24.34
N ALA A 151 5.55 7.52 -23.09
CA ALA A 151 5.00 6.59 -22.11
C ALA A 151 3.64 6.04 -22.58
N TYR A 152 2.76 6.89 -23.11
CA TYR A 152 1.46 6.46 -23.64
C TYR A 152 1.60 5.56 -24.87
N GLN A 153 2.48 5.88 -25.81
CA GLN A 153 2.77 5.05 -26.99
C GLN A 153 3.32 3.67 -26.58
N ALA A 154 4.31 3.63 -25.67
CA ALA A 154 4.86 2.38 -25.15
C ALA A 154 3.79 1.52 -24.47
N LEU A 155 2.82 2.15 -23.80
CA LEU A 155 1.67 1.45 -23.24
C LEU A 155 0.74 0.91 -24.34
N GLN A 156 0.46 1.65 -25.40
CA GLN A 156 -0.36 1.17 -26.52
C GLN A 156 0.27 -0.06 -27.20
N ASP A 157 1.58 -0.04 -27.44
CA ASP A 157 2.30 -1.14 -28.10
C ASP A 157 2.27 -2.44 -27.30
N ASN A 158 2.20 -2.34 -25.97
CA ASN A 158 2.25 -3.47 -25.04
C ASN A 158 0.86 -3.91 -24.55
N HIS A 159 -0.23 -3.30 -25.02
CA HIS A 159 -1.57 -3.56 -24.52
C HIS A 159 -2.52 -4.00 -25.64
N GLN A 160 -3.18 -5.15 -25.45
CA GLN A 160 -4.03 -5.77 -26.48
C GLN A 160 -5.30 -4.97 -26.81
N ASN A 161 -5.72 -4.09 -25.89
CA ASN A 161 -6.94 -3.29 -26.03
C ASN A 161 -6.58 -1.81 -26.14
N SER A 162 -7.39 -1.07 -26.90
CA SER A 162 -7.29 0.39 -27.01
C SER A 162 -7.34 1.04 -25.62
N LEU A 163 -6.31 1.83 -25.31
CA LEU A 163 -6.23 2.60 -24.07
C LEU A 163 -7.07 3.89 -24.19
N SER A 164 -7.59 4.34 -23.06
CA SER A 164 -8.31 5.62 -23.00
C SER A 164 -7.33 6.78 -23.15
N ILE A 165 -7.71 7.78 -23.95
CA ILE A 165 -6.94 9.02 -24.08
C ILE A 165 -6.80 9.78 -22.75
N GLU A 166 -7.70 9.55 -21.80
CA GLU A 166 -7.58 10.11 -20.44
C GLU A 166 -6.30 9.64 -19.73
N LEU A 167 -5.76 8.49 -20.11
CA LEU A 167 -4.49 8.01 -19.57
C LEU A 167 -3.32 8.89 -20.04
N LEU A 168 -3.35 9.45 -21.25
CA LEU A 168 -2.37 10.44 -21.71
C LEU A 168 -2.43 11.71 -20.84
N TRP A 169 -3.64 12.17 -20.50
CA TRP A 169 -3.82 13.30 -19.56
C TRP A 169 -3.35 12.96 -18.15
N ALA A 170 -3.62 11.74 -17.68
CA ALA A 170 -3.13 11.31 -16.39
C ALA A 170 -1.59 11.28 -16.32
N LEU A 171 -0.92 10.81 -17.37
CA LEU A 171 0.55 10.80 -17.47
C LEU A 171 1.14 12.21 -17.53
N GLU A 172 0.58 13.10 -18.34
CA GLU A 172 1.01 14.50 -18.41
C GLU A 172 0.80 15.23 -17.07
N GLY A 173 -0.34 14.99 -16.41
CA GLY A 173 -0.61 15.52 -15.08
C GLY A 173 0.36 14.98 -14.03
N ALA A 174 0.74 13.71 -14.12
CA ALA A 174 1.72 13.09 -13.22
C ALA A 174 3.10 13.76 -13.33
N ILE A 175 3.58 13.99 -14.56
CA ILE A 175 4.89 14.62 -14.84
C ILE A 175 4.88 16.10 -14.45
N SER A 176 3.79 16.82 -14.73
CA SER A 176 3.63 18.24 -14.38
C SER A 176 3.30 18.50 -12.90
N GLY A 177 3.05 17.43 -12.12
CA GLY A 177 2.67 17.55 -10.71
C GLY A 177 1.26 18.10 -10.48
N GLN A 178 0.35 17.99 -11.46
CA GLN A 178 -1.00 18.56 -11.43
C GLN A 178 -2.09 17.50 -11.65
N HIS A 179 -3.32 17.80 -11.20
CA HIS A 179 -4.46 16.96 -11.56
C HIS A 179 -4.75 17.08 -13.06
N TRP A 180 -5.02 15.96 -13.76
CA TRP A 180 -5.17 15.95 -15.22
C TRP A 180 -6.26 16.91 -15.76
N SER A 181 -7.26 17.25 -14.93
CA SER A 181 -8.34 18.17 -15.30
C SER A 181 -7.88 19.61 -15.53
N VAL A 182 -6.72 20.02 -15.00
CA VAL A 182 -6.20 21.39 -15.18
C VAL A 182 -5.23 21.52 -16.36
N ILE A 183 -4.92 20.42 -17.05
CA ILE A 183 -4.13 20.46 -18.28
C ILE A 183 -4.89 21.28 -19.32
N THR A 184 -4.24 22.33 -19.83
CA THR A 184 -4.84 23.27 -20.77
C THR A 184 -5.25 22.59 -22.08
N GLU A 185 -6.30 23.11 -22.70
CA GLU A 185 -6.77 22.62 -24.00
C GLU A 185 -5.68 22.73 -25.08
N GLN A 186 -4.88 23.79 -25.04
CA GLN A 186 -3.70 23.94 -25.90
C GLN A 186 -2.74 22.75 -25.75
N ARG A 187 -2.34 22.42 -24.50
CA ARG A 187 -1.41 21.32 -24.25
C ARG A 187 -1.99 19.97 -24.67
N ARG A 188 -3.30 19.76 -24.45
CA ARG A 188 -3.98 18.57 -24.94
C ARG A 188 -3.92 18.47 -26.46
N THR A 189 -4.15 19.58 -27.15
CA THR A 189 -4.11 19.63 -28.63
C THR A 189 -2.70 19.32 -29.16
N GLU A 190 -1.65 19.86 -28.53
CA GLU A 190 -0.25 19.55 -28.87
C GLU A 190 0.09 18.06 -28.70
N LEU A 191 -0.36 17.44 -27.61
CA LEU A 191 -0.12 16.02 -27.36
C LEU A 191 -0.90 15.12 -28.34
N LEU A 192 -2.14 15.50 -28.69
CA LEU A 192 -2.92 14.77 -29.69
C LEU A 192 -2.30 14.87 -31.08
N SER A 193 -1.86 16.06 -31.49
CA SER A 193 -1.25 16.23 -32.81
C SER A 193 0.04 15.42 -32.95
N ALA A 194 0.83 15.31 -31.89
CA ALA A 194 2.04 14.50 -31.85
C ALA A 194 1.81 12.99 -31.71
N LEU A 195 0.57 12.56 -31.39
CA LEU A 195 0.19 11.14 -31.31
C LEU A 195 -0.23 10.57 -32.68
N SER A 196 -0.59 11.46 -33.61
CA SER A 196 -1.07 11.14 -34.97
C SER A 196 -0.03 10.44 -35.85
#